data_AF-A0A1G4QQJ5-F1
#
_entry.id   AF-A0A1G4QQJ5-F1
#
_cell.length_a   1.000
_cell.length_b   1.000
_cell.length_c   1.000
_cell.angle_alpha   90.00
_cell.angle_beta   90.00
_cell.angle_gamma   90.00
#
_symmetry.space_group_name_H-M   'P 1'
#
loop_
_entity.id
_entity.type
_entity.pdbx_description
1 polymer ?
#
loop_
_entity_poly.entity_id
_entity_poly.type
_entity_poly.pdbx_seq_one_letter_code
_entity_poly.pdbx_strand_id
1 'polypeptide(L)'
;MKHLTGLIGLAVTAVFVPLTGHTQSTPPVLVHEAQFGTVHEVLGDEIAIASLRANCPAKFQPLADGPCFDKVTLKPASLGPTRVLTVLKPGQGDWVSGVYGRDFRLYDLFPVAEGLHAEALPFETSGVAVPRDCFSLAGEPVGYAIEHRKTGDVAVEHQTVVCGGGPRQPTGPYTPEGPPLTPGNNGVWHVTESQRVEGSMRYLATPGTCDPQYSVKTTWCAQPAITWMQNNPDEKELDLVAARHAVSTGDVLTKAETDQWVLKRKGSNKFKADSRWIDKSFMTSVDGCAPVEAIGWWVTGRPDGLYITEKALNRCGAPLAPVPTEIWETYGDDYFIVDCGHDWRNGRPRDKADKNQGDQAAECFDRAGDYLRHIGRNNAIVVVLNERARVDDHLYSGSYISYDVAEVTLNKDRSLSARRLDSFDPSGVYMNNCTQLNDGPPESKGFVIVRSMGVSWARAYRWMSCPVY
;
A
#
# COMPACT_ATOMS: atom_id res chain seq x y z
N MET A 1 43.86 28.35 -46.47
CA MET A 1 42.76 27.52 -45.92
C MET A 1 42.73 26.21 -46.69
N LYS A 2 42.63 25.09 -45.95
CA LYS A 2 42.26 23.71 -46.38
C LYS A 2 43.32 22.97 -47.22
N HIS A 3 43.66 21.71 -46.99
CA HIS A 3 43.56 20.77 -45.87
C HIS A 3 44.64 19.71 -46.14
N LEU A 4 45.38 19.29 -45.11
CA LEU A 4 46.32 18.18 -45.15
C LEU A 4 45.56 16.84 -45.21
N THR A 5 45.94 15.96 -46.14
CA THR A 5 45.60 14.54 -46.14
C THR A 5 46.86 13.74 -45.84
N GLY A 6 46.85 13.03 -44.70
CA GLY A 6 47.85 12.04 -44.32
C GLY A 6 47.16 10.73 -43.95
N LEU A 7 47.60 9.64 -44.61
CA LEU A 7 47.24 8.26 -44.31
C LEU A 7 47.65 7.83 -42.90
N ILE A 8 46.98 6.79 -42.37
CA ILE A 8 47.47 5.56 -41.68
C ILE A 8 46.18 4.90 -41.15
N GLY A 9 45.74 3.71 -41.59
CA GLY A 9 46.44 2.43 -41.50
C GLY A 9 46.08 1.74 -40.16
N LEU A 10 44.87 1.18 -40.03
CA LEU A 10 44.38 0.53 -38.80
C LEU A 10 44.08 -0.95 -39.09
N ALA A 11 44.83 -1.84 -38.45
CA ALA A 11 44.61 -3.27 -38.43
C ALA A 11 43.42 -3.61 -37.51
N VAL A 12 42.43 -4.31 -38.03
CA VAL A 12 41.27 -4.79 -37.28
C VAL A 12 41.55 -6.21 -36.79
N THR A 13 41.87 -6.35 -35.51
CA THR A 13 41.81 -7.62 -34.78
C THR A 13 40.35 -7.90 -34.43
N ALA A 14 39.73 -8.86 -35.13
CA ALA A 14 38.41 -9.37 -34.78
C ALA A 14 38.50 -10.23 -33.50
N VAL A 15 38.02 -9.69 -32.39
CA VAL A 15 37.76 -10.45 -31.16
C VAL A 15 36.45 -11.20 -31.36
N PHE A 16 36.54 -12.53 -31.49
CA PHE A 16 35.39 -13.42 -31.32
C PHE A 16 34.91 -13.34 -29.87
N VAL A 17 33.82 -12.61 -29.63
CA VAL A 17 33.04 -12.75 -28.39
C VAL A 17 32.08 -13.92 -28.61
N PRO A 18 32.03 -14.92 -27.71
CA PRO A 18 31.00 -15.95 -27.79
C PRO A 18 29.65 -15.27 -27.53
N LEU A 19 28.77 -15.33 -28.53
CA LEU A 19 27.34 -15.08 -28.34
C LEU A 19 26.83 -16.12 -27.34
N THR A 20 26.72 -15.73 -26.07
CA THR A 20 25.78 -16.39 -25.17
C THR A 20 24.40 -16.17 -25.75
N GLY A 21 23.85 -17.19 -26.41
CA GLY A 21 22.46 -17.19 -26.82
C GLY A 21 21.61 -16.98 -25.57
N HIS A 22 21.00 -15.80 -25.45
CA HIS A 22 19.84 -15.66 -24.60
C HIS A 22 18.80 -16.62 -25.14
N THR A 23 18.55 -17.68 -24.37
CA THR A 23 17.37 -18.54 -24.49
C THR A 23 16.19 -17.61 -24.70
N GLN A 24 15.53 -17.67 -25.86
CA GLN A 24 14.27 -16.99 -26.06
C GLN A 24 13.31 -17.57 -25.03
N SER A 25 13.10 -16.83 -23.94
CA SER A 25 12.09 -17.13 -22.94
C SER A 25 10.75 -17.21 -23.66
N THR A 26 9.99 -18.29 -23.45
CA THR A 26 8.59 -18.35 -23.90
C THR A 26 7.91 -17.03 -23.49
N PRO A 27 7.20 -16.35 -24.41
CA PRO A 27 6.49 -15.13 -24.04
C PRO A 27 5.51 -15.44 -22.90
N PRO A 28 5.35 -14.54 -21.93
CA PRO A 28 4.33 -14.71 -20.89
C PRO A 28 2.95 -14.97 -21.50
N VAL A 29 2.15 -15.79 -20.82
CA VAL A 29 0.78 -16.14 -21.24
C VAL A 29 -0.22 -15.43 -20.34
N LEU A 30 -1.20 -14.74 -20.91
CA LEU A 30 -2.26 -14.09 -20.14
C LEU A 30 -3.17 -15.17 -19.54
N VAL A 31 -3.24 -15.22 -18.22
CA VAL A 31 -4.08 -16.17 -17.46
C VAL A 31 -5.43 -15.54 -17.15
N HIS A 32 -5.41 -14.31 -16.63
CA HIS A 32 -6.63 -13.54 -16.33
C HIS A 32 -6.49 -12.10 -16.82
N GLU A 33 -7.48 -11.68 -17.60
CA GLU A 33 -7.68 -10.26 -17.93
C GLU A 33 -8.00 -9.45 -16.68
N ALA A 34 -7.58 -8.19 -16.68
CA ALA A 34 -7.97 -7.25 -15.65
C ALA A 34 -9.51 -7.10 -15.61
N GLN A 35 -10.09 -7.22 -14.43
CA GLN A 35 -11.51 -6.91 -14.21
C GLN A 35 -11.65 -5.42 -13.92
N PHE A 36 -12.51 -4.77 -14.71
CA PHE A 36 -12.80 -3.35 -14.57
C PHE A 36 -14.14 -3.14 -13.89
N GLY A 37 -14.19 -2.25 -12.92
CA GLY A 37 -15.44 -1.88 -12.26
C GLY A 37 -16.25 -0.88 -13.06
N THR A 38 -17.54 -0.79 -12.73
CA THR A 38 -18.48 0.17 -13.31
C THR A 38 -18.46 1.46 -12.51
N VAL A 39 -18.44 2.60 -13.22
CA VAL A 39 -18.50 3.92 -12.58
C VAL A 39 -19.95 4.19 -12.18
N HIS A 40 -20.16 4.60 -10.93
CA HIS A 40 -21.45 5.03 -10.43
C HIS A 40 -21.32 6.38 -9.72
N GLU A 41 -22.44 7.03 -9.54
CA GLU A 41 -22.55 8.22 -8.70
C GLU A 41 -23.27 7.82 -7.40
N VAL A 42 -22.73 8.24 -6.26
CA VAL A 42 -23.35 8.03 -4.95
C VAL A 42 -23.85 9.36 -4.43
N LEU A 43 -25.13 9.41 -4.05
CA LEU A 43 -25.74 10.60 -3.50
C LEU A 43 -25.62 10.64 -1.98
N GLY A 44 -25.49 11.85 -1.43
CA GLY A 44 -25.46 12.11 0.01
C GLY A 44 -26.59 13.02 0.45
N ASP A 45 -26.28 13.91 1.39
CA ASP A 45 -27.27 14.80 1.98
C ASP A 45 -27.68 15.93 1.04
N GLU A 46 -28.90 16.45 1.26
CA GLU A 46 -29.33 17.75 0.72
C GLU A 46 -28.94 18.86 1.70
N ILE A 47 -28.12 19.80 1.23
CA ILE A 47 -27.53 20.87 2.03
C ILE A 47 -28.09 22.22 1.59
N ALA A 48 -28.46 23.06 2.56
CA ALA A 48 -28.90 24.42 2.27
C ALA A 48 -27.73 25.28 1.77
N ILE A 49 -27.99 26.20 0.83
CA ILE A 49 -26.98 27.10 0.28
C ILE A 49 -27.09 28.49 0.94
N ALA A 50 -25.98 28.99 1.47
CA ALA A 50 -25.85 30.37 1.94
C ALA A 50 -25.11 31.25 0.91
N SER A 51 -25.42 32.54 0.90
CA SER A 51 -24.87 33.50 -0.07
C SER A 51 -23.95 34.51 0.60
N LEU A 52 -22.85 34.87 -0.05
CA LEU A 52 -22.07 36.07 0.31
C LEU A 52 -22.87 37.32 -0.10
N ARG A 53 -23.25 38.19 0.86
CA ARG A 53 -23.97 39.46 0.58
C ARG A 53 -23.50 40.58 1.49
N ALA A 54 -23.30 41.77 0.91
CA ALA A 54 -22.77 42.94 1.62
C ALA A 54 -23.73 43.58 2.64
N ASN A 55 -25.04 43.31 2.56
CA ASN A 55 -26.07 43.91 3.41
C ASN A 55 -26.87 42.85 4.19
N CYS A 56 -26.20 41.85 4.76
CA CYS A 56 -26.89 40.85 5.57
C CYS A 56 -27.30 41.45 6.93
N PRO A 57 -28.55 41.28 7.38
CA PRO A 57 -28.93 41.68 8.73
C PRO A 57 -28.06 40.95 9.77
N ALA A 58 -27.56 41.67 10.78
CA ALA A 58 -26.62 41.12 11.77
C ALA A 58 -27.09 39.81 12.42
N LYS A 59 -28.40 39.66 12.66
CA LYS A 59 -29.01 38.43 13.21
C LYS A 59 -28.88 37.19 12.32
N PHE A 60 -28.55 37.36 11.04
CA PHE A 60 -28.33 36.30 10.05
C PHE A 60 -26.88 36.21 9.57
N GLN A 61 -25.97 36.99 10.17
CA GLN A 61 -24.53 36.99 9.89
C GLN A 61 -23.74 36.99 11.21
N PRO A 62 -23.74 35.86 11.94
CA PRO A 62 -23.08 35.77 13.25
C PRO A 62 -21.55 35.80 13.16
N LEU A 63 -20.99 35.52 11.98
CA LEU A 63 -19.55 35.56 11.72
C LEU A 63 -19.19 36.87 11.01
N ALA A 64 -18.23 37.60 11.57
CA ALA A 64 -17.66 38.77 10.90
C ALA A 64 -17.10 38.36 9.53
N ASP A 65 -17.51 39.07 8.47
CA ASP A 65 -17.19 38.78 7.06
C ASP A 65 -17.65 37.39 6.56
N GLY A 66 -18.57 36.73 7.26
CA GLY A 66 -19.15 35.43 6.89
C GLY A 66 -20.30 35.52 5.87
N PRO A 67 -20.83 34.38 5.40
CA PRO A 67 -21.99 34.34 4.52
C PRO A 67 -23.27 34.78 5.25
N CYS A 68 -24.28 35.14 4.46
CA CYS A 68 -25.61 35.47 4.94
C CYS A 68 -26.50 34.23 4.98
N PHE A 69 -27.07 33.93 6.15
CA PHE A 69 -27.92 32.76 6.38
C PHE A 69 -29.43 33.08 6.36
N ASP A 70 -29.82 34.23 5.81
CA ASP A 70 -31.20 34.76 5.82
C ASP A 70 -32.25 33.87 5.13
N LYS A 71 -31.81 33.03 4.18
CA LYS A 71 -32.64 32.11 3.41
C LYS A 71 -32.53 30.64 3.87
N VAL A 72 -31.73 30.37 4.90
CA VAL A 72 -31.55 29.01 5.40
C VAL A 72 -32.69 28.65 6.34
N THR A 73 -33.38 27.55 6.05
CA THR A 73 -34.36 26.97 6.98
C THR A 73 -33.62 26.09 7.99
N LEU A 74 -33.65 26.46 9.27
CA LEU A 74 -32.99 25.71 10.33
C LEU A 74 -33.80 24.47 10.74
N LYS A 75 -33.10 23.37 10.97
CA LYS A 75 -33.63 22.18 11.65
C LYS A 75 -33.99 22.52 13.11
N PRO A 76 -35.01 21.86 13.70
CA PRO A 76 -35.26 21.94 15.14
C PRO A 76 -34.01 21.59 15.95
N ALA A 77 -33.76 22.30 17.06
CA ALA A 77 -32.58 22.11 17.91
C ALA A 77 -32.38 20.65 18.38
N SER A 78 -33.49 19.91 18.57
CA SER A 78 -33.47 18.50 18.96
C SER A 78 -32.89 17.55 17.90
N LEU A 79 -32.75 18.00 16.65
CA LEU A 79 -32.21 17.23 15.53
C LEU A 79 -30.74 17.57 15.22
N GLY A 80 -30.10 18.39 16.05
CA GLY A 80 -28.71 18.81 15.87
C GLY A 80 -28.54 20.01 14.92
N PRO A 81 -27.29 20.30 14.51
CA PRO A 81 -26.99 21.45 13.66
C PRO A 81 -27.56 21.32 12.24
N THR A 82 -27.82 22.47 11.62
CA THR A 82 -28.14 22.55 10.20
C THR A 82 -26.87 22.79 9.40
N ARG A 83 -26.47 21.82 8.57
CA ARG A 83 -25.33 21.97 7.66
C ARG A 83 -25.67 22.89 6.50
N VAL A 84 -24.74 23.77 6.17
CA VAL A 84 -24.90 24.78 5.12
C VAL A 84 -23.64 24.89 4.26
N LEU A 85 -23.83 24.91 2.95
CA LEU A 85 -22.78 25.14 1.96
C LEU A 85 -22.72 26.63 1.62
N THR A 86 -21.52 27.19 1.60
CA THR A 86 -21.25 28.50 1.01
C THR A 86 -20.31 28.34 -0.17
N VAL A 87 -20.75 28.82 -1.33
CA VAL A 87 -19.94 28.90 -2.54
C VAL A 87 -19.16 30.22 -2.50
N LEU A 88 -17.83 30.14 -2.37
CA LEU A 88 -16.94 31.31 -2.34
C LEU A 88 -16.52 31.71 -3.75
N LYS A 89 -16.35 30.71 -4.61
CA LYS A 89 -16.07 30.87 -6.03
C LYS A 89 -17.03 29.97 -6.82
N PRO A 90 -17.89 30.54 -7.68
CA PRO A 90 -18.80 29.73 -8.48
C PRO A 90 -18.01 28.81 -9.41
N GLY A 91 -18.44 27.55 -9.50
CA GLY A 91 -17.91 26.56 -10.44
C GLY A 91 -18.39 26.80 -11.86
N GLN A 92 -18.20 25.81 -12.74
CA GLN A 92 -18.82 25.83 -14.07
C GLN A 92 -20.22 25.23 -13.99
N GLY A 93 -21.25 26.05 -14.28
CA GLY A 93 -22.64 25.63 -14.21
C GLY A 93 -23.13 25.40 -12.77
N ASP A 94 -24.10 24.49 -12.62
CA ASP A 94 -24.77 24.18 -11.36
C ASP A 94 -23.99 23.13 -10.55
N TRP A 95 -22.65 23.13 -10.65
CA TRP A 95 -21.79 22.19 -9.93
C TRP A 95 -20.76 22.95 -9.10
N VAL A 96 -20.62 22.55 -7.83
CA VAL A 96 -19.63 23.05 -6.90
C VAL A 96 -18.63 21.93 -6.64
N SER A 97 -17.42 22.12 -7.12
CA SER A 97 -16.25 21.32 -6.79
C SER A 97 -15.03 22.23 -6.67
N GLY A 98 -13.98 21.76 -6.02
CA GLY A 98 -12.73 22.50 -5.91
C GLY A 98 -12.02 22.30 -4.58
N VAL A 99 -11.18 23.27 -4.22
CA VAL A 99 -10.40 23.23 -2.99
C VAL A 99 -11.23 23.80 -1.84
N TYR A 100 -11.52 22.94 -0.86
CA TYR A 100 -12.18 23.33 0.39
C TYR A 100 -11.47 24.54 1.04
N GLY A 101 -12.24 25.51 1.54
CA GLY A 101 -11.71 26.72 2.17
C GLY A 101 -11.41 27.87 1.19
N ARG A 102 -11.13 27.55 -0.08
CA ARG A 102 -10.89 28.53 -1.16
C ARG A 102 -12.11 28.70 -2.06
N ASP A 103 -12.65 27.60 -2.58
CA ASP A 103 -13.73 27.63 -3.58
C ASP A 103 -15.11 27.46 -2.92
N PHE A 104 -15.18 26.70 -1.83
CA PHE A 104 -16.39 26.52 -1.02
C PHE A 104 -16.04 26.24 0.45
N ARG A 105 -17.01 26.41 1.35
CA ARG A 105 -16.91 26.08 2.78
C ARG A 105 -18.23 25.54 3.32
N LEU A 106 -18.13 24.71 4.36
CA LEU A 106 -19.28 24.20 5.10
C LEU A 106 -19.37 24.88 6.48
N TYR A 107 -20.59 25.08 6.93
CA TYR A 107 -20.91 25.64 8.24
C TYR A 107 -21.98 24.80 8.92
N ASP A 108 -21.88 24.69 10.24
CA ASP A 108 -22.94 24.15 11.08
C ASP A 108 -23.65 25.32 11.78
N LEU A 109 -24.97 25.39 11.58
CA LEU A 109 -25.83 26.40 12.20
C LEU A 109 -26.60 25.82 13.38
N PHE A 110 -26.56 26.54 14.50
CA PHE A 110 -27.25 26.20 15.73
C PHE A 110 -28.31 27.26 16.04
N PRO A 111 -29.59 26.88 16.20
CA PRO A 111 -30.61 27.82 16.66
C PRO A 111 -30.34 28.22 18.11
N VAL A 112 -30.30 29.53 18.40
CA VAL A 112 -30.12 30.09 19.75
C VAL A 112 -31.21 31.11 20.05
N ALA A 113 -31.43 31.44 21.33
CA ALA A 113 -32.55 32.29 21.75
C ALA A 113 -32.57 33.68 21.07
N GLU A 114 -31.39 34.23 20.73
CA GLU A 114 -31.23 35.56 20.15
C GLU A 114 -31.05 35.56 18.62
N GLY A 115 -31.12 34.39 17.96
CA GLY A 115 -30.91 34.25 16.51
C GLY A 115 -30.29 32.91 16.14
N LEU A 116 -29.11 32.95 15.51
CA LEU A 116 -28.37 31.75 15.12
C LEU A 116 -26.89 31.90 15.46
N HIS A 117 -26.29 30.80 15.93
CA HIS A 117 -24.85 30.65 16.06
C HIS A 117 -24.33 29.82 14.87
N ALA A 118 -23.16 30.15 14.34
CA ALA A 118 -22.58 29.46 13.20
C ALA A 118 -21.13 29.06 13.49
N GLU A 119 -20.78 27.83 13.14
CA GLU A 119 -19.42 27.31 13.24
C GLU A 119 -18.93 26.90 11.86
N ALA A 120 -17.80 27.48 11.43
CA ALA A 120 -17.15 27.05 10.20
C ALA A 120 -16.52 25.68 10.44
N LEU A 121 -16.79 24.72 9.56
CA LEU A 121 -16.14 23.43 9.65
C LEU A 121 -14.66 23.57 9.24
N PRO A 122 -13.73 22.88 9.92
CA PRO A 122 -12.31 22.96 9.58
C PRO A 122 -11.96 22.17 8.32
N PHE A 123 -12.77 21.18 7.97
CA PHE A 123 -12.57 20.29 6.83
C PHE A 123 -13.90 20.00 6.12
N GLU A 124 -13.79 19.41 4.94
CA GLU A 124 -14.93 18.87 4.22
C GLU A 124 -15.51 17.66 4.96
N THR A 125 -16.83 17.70 5.20
CA THR A 125 -17.61 16.61 5.76
C THR A 125 -18.75 16.34 4.81
N SER A 126 -19.09 15.08 4.56
CA SER A 126 -20.22 14.71 3.72
C SER A 126 -21.09 13.65 4.39
N GLY A 127 -22.36 13.61 4.00
CA GLY A 127 -23.36 12.57 4.27
C GLY A 127 -23.33 11.41 3.27
N VAL A 128 -22.47 11.45 2.24
CA VAL A 128 -22.35 10.38 1.24
C VAL A 128 -21.82 9.11 1.91
N ALA A 129 -22.63 8.05 1.84
CA ALA A 129 -22.27 6.72 2.31
C ALA A 129 -22.05 5.80 1.11
N VAL A 130 -20.84 5.24 0.98
CA VAL A 130 -20.46 4.43 -0.20
C VAL A 130 -20.50 2.93 0.13
N PRO A 131 -21.03 2.07 -0.77
CA PRO A 131 -20.99 0.62 -0.60
C PRO A 131 -19.56 0.08 -0.42
N ARG A 132 -19.43 -1.04 0.31
CA ARG A 132 -18.13 -1.66 0.61
C ARG A 132 -17.37 -2.15 -0.62
N ASP A 133 -18.07 -2.50 -1.68
CA ASP A 133 -17.54 -2.98 -2.96
C ASP A 133 -17.24 -1.84 -3.96
N CYS A 134 -17.45 -0.59 -3.53
CA CYS A 134 -17.21 0.60 -4.31
C CYS A 134 -16.04 1.42 -3.75
N PHE A 135 -15.28 2.04 -4.65
CA PHE A 135 -14.05 2.75 -4.35
C PHE A 135 -14.09 4.17 -4.93
N SER A 136 -13.49 5.13 -4.23
CA SER A 136 -13.36 6.49 -4.73
C SER A 136 -12.35 6.57 -5.87
N LEU A 137 -12.70 7.31 -6.92
CA LEU A 137 -11.79 7.64 -8.00
C LEU A 137 -10.81 8.75 -7.56
N ALA A 138 -9.55 8.61 -7.97
CA ALA A 138 -8.53 9.60 -7.65
C ALA A 138 -8.85 10.93 -8.34
N GLY A 139 -8.80 12.04 -7.59
CA GLY A 139 -9.12 13.36 -8.13
C GLY A 139 -10.62 13.70 -8.19
N GLU A 140 -11.50 12.75 -7.84
CA GLU A 140 -12.95 12.95 -7.74
C GLU A 140 -13.37 12.94 -6.25
N PRO A 141 -13.20 14.07 -5.52
CA PRO A 141 -13.73 14.21 -4.17
C PRO A 141 -15.27 14.32 -4.21
N VAL A 142 -15.87 14.52 -3.03
CA VAL A 142 -17.29 14.87 -3.00
C VAL A 142 -17.48 16.22 -3.72
N GLY A 143 -18.47 16.29 -4.59
CA GLY A 143 -18.94 17.50 -5.24
C GLY A 143 -20.38 17.80 -4.82
N TYR A 144 -20.86 18.99 -5.15
CA TYR A 144 -22.24 19.38 -4.89
C TYR A 144 -22.95 19.81 -6.18
N ALA A 145 -24.03 19.13 -6.53
CA ALA A 145 -24.93 19.56 -7.59
C ALA A 145 -25.95 20.56 -7.02
N ILE A 146 -26.07 21.73 -7.62
CA ILE A 146 -27.05 22.74 -7.26
C ILE A 146 -28.36 22.39 -7.96
N GLU A 147 -29.38 22.06 -7.17
CA GLU A 147 -30.74 21.88 -7.66
C GLU A 147 -31.58 23.12 -7.41
N HIS A 148 -32.05 23.73 -8.50
CA HIS A 148 -32.96 24.87 -8.46
C HIS A 148 -34.40 24.43 -8.21
N ARG A 149 -34.85 24.51 -6.95
CA ARG A 149 -36.22 24.14 -6.54
C ARG A 149 -37.08 25.38 -6.28
N LYS A 150 -38.41 25.22 -6.37
CA LYS A 150 -39.37 26.31 -6.08
C LYS A 150 -39.23 26.87 -4.65
N THR A 151 -38.75 26.05 -3.72
CA THR A 151 -38.56 26.38 -2.31
C THR A 151 -37.20 27.01 -2.02
N GLY A 152 -36.32 27.13 -3.02
CA GLY A 152 -34.94 27.60 -2.88
C GLY A 152 -33.94 26.62 -3.46
N ASP A 153 -32.72 27.09 -3.70
CA ASP A 153 -31.63 26.25 -4.19
C ASP A 153 -31.12 25.35 -3.07
N VAL A 154 -30.88 24.08 -3.40
CA VAL A 154 -30.23 23.11 -2.51
C VAL A 154 -29.01 22.53 -3.19
N ALA A 155 -28.00 22.19 -2.40
CA ALA A 155 -26.82 21.49 -2.85
C ALA A 155 -26.96 20.02 -2.49
N VAL A 156 -27.08 19.13 -3.47
CA VAL A 156 -27.05 17.68 -3.25
C VAL A 156 -25.60 17.24 -3.29
N GLU A 157 -25.18 16.38 -2.37
CA GLU A 157 -23.84 15.80 -2.37
C GLU A 157 -23.71 14.63 -3.33
N HIS A 158 -22.61 14.59 -4.08
CA HIS A 158 -22.33 13.59 -5.09
C HIS A 158 -20.89 13.09 -4.94
N GLN A 159 -20.69 11.78 -5.03
CA GLN A 159 -19.36 11.19 -5.13
C GLN A 159 -19.30 10.20 -6.29
N THR A 160 -18.33 10.38 -7.17
CA THR A 160 -18.05 9.41 -8.24
C THR A 160 -17.24 8.24 -7.67
N VAL A 161 -17.75 7.02 -7.86
CA VAL A 161 -17.15 5.78 -7.37
C VAL A 161 -17.06 4.75 -8.48
N VAL A 162 -16.21 3.75 -8.28
CA VAL A 162 -16.13 2.56 -9.14
C VAL A 162 -16.45 1.32 -8.32
N CYS A 163 -17.37 0.50 -8.79
CA CYS A 163 -17.82 -0.71 -8.09
C CYS A 163 -17.42 -1.97 -8.87
N GLY A 164 -16.93 -3.00 -8.18
CA GLY A 164 -16.60 -4.29 -8.80
C GLY A 164 -15.22 -4.38 -9.48
N GLY A 165 -14.29 -3.45 -9.20
CA GLY A 165 -12.93 -3.44 -9.75
C GLY A 165 -12.44 -2.02 -10.02
N GLY A 166 -11.16 -1.83 -10.32
CA GLY A 166 -10.63 -0.50 -10.71
C GLY A 166 -10.89 -0.19 -12.19
N PRO A 167 -10.88 1.07 -12.64
CA PRO A 167 -10.97 1.41 -14.06
C PRO A 167 -9.61 1.33 -14.77
N ARG A 168 -9.64 1.22 -16.11
CA ARG A 168 -8.46 1.07 -17.00
C ARG A 168 -7.44 2.21 -16.93
N GLN A 169 -7.77 3.36 -16.34
CA GLN A 169 -6.88 4.51 -16.09
C GLN A 169 -7.58 5.49 -15.15
N PRO A 170 -6.96 5.96 -14.04
CA PRO A 170 -7.55 6.92 -13.10
C PRO A 170 -7.52 8.39 -13.57
N THR A 171 -7.37 8.67 -14.88
CA THR A 171 -7.22 10.04 -15.38
C THR A 171 -8.28 10.40 -16.43
N GLY A 172 -9.31 11.16 -16.04
CA GLY A 172 -10.28 11.80 -16.94
C GLY A 172 -11.63 12.06 -16.26
N PRO A 173 -12.48 12.96 -16.77
CA PRO A 173 -13.84 13.11 -16.29
C PRO A 173 -14.64 11.85 -16.65
N TYR A 174 -15.14 11.14 -15.64
CA TYR A 174 -15.90 9.90 -15.83
C TYR A 174 -17.38 10.18 -16.07
N THR A 175 -18.02 9.34 -16.87
CA THR A 175 -19.48 9.32 -16.98
C THR A 175 -20.01 8.17 -16.14
N PRO A 176 -20.78 8.43 -15.07
CA PRO A 176 -21.45 7.38 -14.32
C PRO A 176 -22.37 6.55 -15.23
N GLU A 177 -22.34 5.23 -15.03
CA GLU A 177 -23.24 4.29 -15.69
C GLU A 177 -24.40 3.94 -14.76
N GLY A 178 -25.61 3.90 -15.33
CA GLY A 178 -26.81 3.53 -14.59
C GLY A 178 -27.32 4.62 -13.63
N PRO A 179 -28.38 4.33 -12.87
CA PRO A 179 -28.90 5.25 -11.88
C PRO A 179 -27.90 5.44 -10.72
N PRO A 180 -27.95 6.60 -10.03
CA PRO A 180 -27.11 6.82 -8.88
C PRO A 180 -27.44 5.82 -7.76
N LEU A 181 -26.40 5.44 -7.02
CA LEU A 181 -26.50 4.69 -5.79
C LEU A 181 -26.99 5.63 -4.69
N THR A 182 -28.13 5.29 -4.11
CA THR A 182 -28.66 6.03 -2.96
C THR A 182 -28.25 5.33 -1.66
N PRO A 183 -27.99 6.08 -0.57
CA PRO A 183 -27.70 5.50 0.73
C PRO A 183 -28.78 4.49 1.10
N GLY A 184 -28.40 3.23 1.32
CA GLY A 184 -29.35 2.19 1.73
C GLY A 184 -29.79 2.43 3.17
N ASN A 185 -31.08 2.23 3.47
CA ASN A 185 -31.66 2.48 4.80
C ASN A 185 -31.03 1.65 5.96
N ASN A 186 -30.20 0.64 5.68
CA ASN A 186 -29.62 -0.29 6.66
C ASN A 186 -28.11 -0.58 6.46
N GLY A 187 -27.40 0.19 5.63
CA GLY A 187 -25.97 -0.03 5.40
C GLY A 187 -25.11 0.62 6.50
N VAL A 188 -24.35 -0.18 7.26
CA VAL A 188 -23.25 0.35 8.10
C VAL A 188 -22.07 0.67 7.16
N TRP A 189 -22.18 1.78 6.46
CA TRP A 189 -21.13 2.32 5.60
C TRP A 189 -20.55 3.55 6.30
N HIS A 190 -19.23 3.70 6.21
CA HIS A 190 -18.59 4.90 6.72
C HIS A 190 -18.98 6.08 5.84
N VAL A 191 -19.39 7.16 6.47
CA VAL A 191 -19.71 8.40 5.78
C VAL A 191 -18.41 9.00 5.24
N THR A 192 -18.48 9.63 4.07
CA THR A 192 -17.33 10.27 3.47
C THR A 192 -17.04 11.58 4.18
N GLU A 193 -15.92 11.66 4.88
CA GLU A 193 -15.52 12.88 5.58
C GLU A 193 -14.00 12.98 5.68
N SER A 194 -13.50 14.20 5.82
CA SER A 194 -12.12 14.46 6.18
C SER A 194 -12.04 14.75 7.68
N GLN A 195 -11.28 13.94 8.40
CA GLN A 195 -11.05 14.13 9.82
C GLN A 195 -9.56 14.16 10.14
N ARG A 196 -9.17 15.00 11.09
CA ARG A 196 -7.81 14.97 11.61
C ARG A 196 -7.72 13.97 12.74
N VAL A 197 -7.07 12.85 12.49
CA VAL A 197 -6.78 11.84 13.50
C VAL A 197 -5.52 12.23 14.24
N GLU A 198 -5.55 12.13 15.56
CA GLU A 198 -4.41 12.43 16.42
C GLU A 198 -4.02 11.21 17.26
N GLY A 199 -2.70 11.03 17.45
CA GLY A 199 -2.18 10.07 18.40
C GLY A 199 -2.23 10.60 19.83
N SER A 200 -1.84 9.76 20.79
CA SER A 200 -1.68 10.23 22.16
C SER A 200 -0.50 11.21 22.29
N MET A 201 -0.62 12.15 23.21
CA MET A 201 0.43 13.13 23.47
C MET A 201 1.68 12.46 24.05
N ARG A 202 2.84 12.82 23.51
CA ARG A 202 4.15 12.26 23.87
C ARG A 202 5.07 13.34 24.43
N TYR A 203 6.03 12.91 25.23
CA TYR A 203 7.08 13.78 25.72
C TYR A 203 8.04 14.17 24.59
N LEU A 204 8.44 15.43 24.56
CA LEU A 204 9.36 15.99 23.57
C LEU A 204 10.69 16.37 24.23
N ALA A 205 11.79 15.98 23.60
CA ALA A 205 13.13 16.47 23.89
C ALA A 205 13.57 17.46 22.83
N THR A 206 14.13 18.60 23.22
CA THR A 206 14.55 19.66 22.30
C THR A 206 16.01 20.05 22.52
N PRO A 207 16.78 20.37 21.46
CA PRO A 207 18.14 20.85 21.64
C PRO A 207 18.13 22.27 22.22
N GLY A 208 19.00 22.54 23.20
CA GLY A 208 19.11 23.89 23.79
C GLY A 208 19.64 23.91 25.22
N THR A 209 19.53 25.08 25.86
CA THR A 209 19.92 25.27 27.26
C THR A 209 18.97 24.49 28.17
N CYS A 210 19.51 23.55 28.93
CA CYS A 210 18.76 22.71 29.84
C CYS A 210 19.52 22.57 31.16
N ASP A 211 18.81 22.45 32.28
CA ASP A 211 19.44 22.02 33.53
C ASP A 211 20.11 20.65 33.30
N PRO A 212 21.38 20.46 33.71
CA PRO A 212 22.08 19.18 33.58
C PRO A 212 21.28 17.97 34.09
N GLN A 213 20.40 18.13 35.08
CA GLN A 213 19.57 17.04 35.61
C GLN A 213 18.50 16.55 34.62
N TYR A 214 18.11 17.39 33.66
CA TYR A 214 17.11 17.12 32.61
C TYR A 214 17.73 16.92 31.23
N SER A 215 19.06 16.99 31.13
CA SER A 215 19.78 16.82 29.88
C SER A 215 19.96 15.34 29.52
N VAL A 216 19.69 15.00 28.27
CA VAL A 216 19.97 13.69 27.67
C VAL A 216 20.86 13.86 26.44
N LYS A 217 21.75 12.88 26.20
CA LYS A 217 22.74 12.95 25.12
C LYS A 217 23.52 14.29 25.11
N THR A 218 23.74 14.86 26.29
CA THR A 218 24.49 16.09 26.55
C THR A 218 23.85 17.39 26.05
N THR A 219 23.01 17.37 25.02
CA THR A 219 22.53 18.59 24.34
C THR A 219 21.01 18.71 24.21
N TRP A 220 20.23 17.67 24.55
CA TRP A 220 18.78 17.71 24.48
C TRP A 220 18.13 17.83 25.86
N CYS A 221 17.17 18.73 25.98
CA CYS A 221 16.37 18.92 27.18
C CYS A 221 15.12 18.04 27.14
N ALA A 222 15.00 17.11 28.09
CA ALA A 222 13.84 16.22 28.21
C ALA A 222 13.13 16.41 29.57
N GLN A 223 13.03 17.67 30.03
CA GLN A 223 12.54 18.02 31.37
C GLN A 223 11.18 17.38 31.70
N PRO A 224 10.11 17.51 30.87
CA PRO A 224 8.83 16.86 31.17
C PRO A 224 8.93 15.34 31.35
N ALA A 225 9.69 14.67 30.47
CA ALA A 225 9.86 13.21 30.49
C ALA A 225 10.61 12.75 31.75
N ILE A 226 11.68 13.45 32.09
CA ILE A 226 12.51 13.13 33.26
C ILE A 226 11.76 13.42 34.55
N THR A 227 11.05 14.55 34.65
CA THR A 227 10.21 14.86 35.81
C THR A 227 9.14 13.79 36.01
N TRP A 228 8.48 13.34 34.93
CA TRP A 228 7.51 12.25 35.04
C TRP A 228 8.17 10.94 35.51
N MET A 229 9.33 10.57 34.98
CA MET A 229 10.05 9.38 35.47
C MET A 229 10.54 9.55 36.91
N GLN A 230 10.92 10.75 37.37
CA GLN A 230 11.27 10.97 38.78
C GLN A 230 10.07 10.74 39.70
N ASN A 231 8.88 11.13 39.27
CA ASN A 231 7.63 10.96 40.01
C ASN A 231 7.05 9.53 39.93
N ASN A 232 7.50 8.72 38.97
CA ASN A 232 7.09 7.33 38.76
C ASN A 232 8.30 6.39 38.89
N PRO A 233 8.78 6.12 40.12
CA PRO A 233 10.04 5.40 40.35
C PRO A 233 10.04 3.96 39.84
N ASP A 234 8.87 3.33 39.77
CA ASP A 234 8.70 1.96 39.28
C ASP A 234 8.87 1.86 37.76
N GLU A 235 8.72 2.97 37.02
CA GLU A 235 8.91 2.99 35.58
C GLU A 235 10.39 2.97 35.20
N LYS A 236 10.75 2.08 34.27
CA LYS A 236 12.14 1.84 33.86
C LYS A 236 12.45 2.46 32.50
N GLU A 237 11.46 2.50 31.60
CA GLU A 237 11.60 3.00 30.24
C GLU A 237 10.40 3.86 29.85
N LEU A 238 10.62 4.90 29.05
CA LEU A 238 9.59 5.80 28.57
C LEU A 238 9.88 6.18 27.11
N ASP A 239 8.85 6.17 26.27
CA ASP A 239 8.96 6.63 24.88
C ASP A 239 9.14 8.16 24.84
N LEU A 240 10.18 8.60 24.14
CA LEU A 240 10.57 10.01 24.05
C LEU A 240 10.76 10.39 22.59
N VAL A 241 10.07 11.42 22.13
CA VAL A 241 10.32 12.01 20.80
C VAL A 241 11.36 13.12 20.97
N ALA A 242 12.26 13.28 20.02
CA ALA A 242 13.24 14.36 20.01
C ALA A 242 13.15 15.19 18.74
N ALA A 243 13.16 16.51 18.86
CA ALA A 243 13.33 17.41 17.74
C ALA A 243 14.81 17.51 17.37
N ARG A 244 15.11 17.55 16.07
CA ARG A 244 16.49 17.71 15.56
C ARG A 244 16.99 19.15 15.62
N HIS A 245 16.09 20.11 15.79
CA HIS A 245 16.38 21.53 15.92
C HIS A 245 15.52 22.15 17.04
N ALA A 246 15.81 23.40 17.42
CA ALA A 246 15.07 24.10 18.46
C ALA A 246 13.65 24.44 17.96
N VAL A 247 12.64 24.23 18.80
CA VAL A 247 11.22 24.36 18.44
C VAL A 247 10.45 25.14 19.49
N SER A 248 9.31 25.70 19.07
CA SER A 248 8.37 26.49 19.86
C SER A 248 6.97 25.86 19.85
N THR A 249 6.13 26.28 20.81
CA THR A 249 4.71 25.91 20.81
C THR A 249 4.03 26.35 19.52
N GLY A 250 3.30 25.43 18.89
CA GLY A 250 2.62 25.65 17.61
C GLY A 250 3.40 25.17 16.39
N ASP A 251 4.69 24.82 16.54
CA ASP A 251 5.47 24.26 15.44
C ASP A 251 4.93 22.89 15.00
N VAL A 252 5.04 22.59 13.70
CA VAL A 252 4.68 21.30 13.12
C VAL A 252 5.92 20.72 12.46
N LEU A 253 6.41 19.60 13.01
CA LEU A 253 7.63 18.94 12.54
C LEU A 253 7.28 17.79 11.59
N THR A 254 8.12 17.58 10.57
CA THR A 254 8.05 16.40 9.72
C THR A 254 8.71 15.19 10.38
N LYS A 255 8.45 13.98 9.87
CA LYS A 255 9.16 12.76 10.31
C LYS A 255 10.69 12.85 10.15
N ALA A 256 11.18 13.65 9.20
CA ALA A 256 12.63 13.83 8.99
C ALA A 256 13.27 14.75 10.03
N GLU A 257 12.47 15.54 10.74
CA GLU A 257 12.90 16.52 11.75
C GLU A 257 12.74 15.98 13.18
N THR A 258 12.20 14.77 13.32
CA THR A 258 12.01 14.09 14.59
C THR A 258 12.81 12.80 14.64
N ASP A 259 13.27 12.45 15.85
CA ASP A 259 13.78 11.13 16.18
C ASP A 259 12.90 10.51 17.28
N GLN A 260 12.74 9.19 17.24
CA GLN A 260 12.10 8.45 18.32
C GLN A 260 13.18 7.75 19.17
N TRP A 261 13.15 7.99 20.47
CA TRP A 261 14.09 7.45 21.45
C TRP A 261 13.35 6.73 22.57
N VAL A 262 14.10 5.91 23.32
CA VAL A 262 13.65 5.37 24.60
C VAL A 262 14.46 6.01 25.71
N LEU A 263 13.79 6.73 26.60
CA LEU A 263 14.36 7.25 27.83
C LEU A 263 14.42 6.14 28.88
N LYS A 264 15.61 5.83 29.38
CA LYS A 264 15.83 4.74 30.34
C LYS A 264 16.40 5.26 31.65
N ARG A 265 15.92 4.71 32.74
CA ARG A 265 16.52 4.91 34.07
C ARG A 265 17.82 4.11 34.19
N LYS A 266 18.89 4.75 34.66
CA LYS A 266 20.20 4.12 34.93
C LYS A 266 20.59 4.11 36.41
N GLY A 267 19.86 4.83 37.25
CA GLY A 267 20.05 4.89 38.69
C GLY A 267 19.14 5.95 39.31
N SER A 268 19.34 6.24 40.59
CA SER A 268 18.63 7.36 41.24
C SER A 268 18.98 8.67 40.52
N ASN A 269 17.97 9.30 39.91
CA ASN A 269 18.08 10.54 39.14
C ASN A 269 19.12 10.53 38.00
N LYS A 270 19.38 9.36 37.39
CA LYS A 270 20.25 9.25 36.20
C LYS A 270 19.47 8.64 35.04
N PHE A 271 19.44 9.34 33.91
CA PHE A 271 18.66 8.98 32.73
C PHE A 271 19.52 8.93 31.48
N LYS A 272 19.18 8.05 30.55
CA LYS A 272 19.85 7.91 29.25
C LYS A 272 18.79 7.74 28.15
N ALA A 273 18.92 8.46 27.05
CA ALA A 273 18.13 8.23 25.85
C ALA A 273 18.89 7.32 24.88
N ASP A 274 18.32 6.16 24.53
CA ASP A 274 18.84 5.27 23.50
C ASP A 274 18.09 5.51 22.19
N SER A 275 18.82 5.64 21.07
CA SER A 275 18.21 5.63 19.74
C SER A 275 17.69 4.22 19.47
N ARG A 276 16.37 4.05 19.48
CA ARG A 276 15.71 2.88 18.91
C ARG A 276 14.78 3.40 17.82
N TRP A 277 14.92 2.91 16.60
CA TRP A 277 13.86 3.09 15.61
C TRP A 277 12.66 2.27 16.05
N ILE A 278 11.84 2.88 16.90
CA ILE A 278 10.49 2.43 17.12
C ILE A 278 9.68 3.28 16.15
N ASP A 279 9.42 2.80 14.93
CA ASP A 279 8.47 3.47 14.03
C ASP A 279 7.04 3.15 14.48
N LYS A 280 6.76 3.42 15.76
CA LYS A 280 5.48 3.15 16.40
C LYS A 280 4.68 4.44 16.36
N SER A 281 3.75 4.47 15.42
CA SER A 281 2.65 5.42 15.43
C SER A 281 1.69 5.04 16.55
N PHE A 282 1.27 6.03 17.32
CA PHE A 282 0.24 5.99 18.34
C PHE A 282 -1.08 6.58 17.79
N MET A 283 -1.16 6.89 16.49
CA MET A 283 -2.45 7.22 15.88
C MET A 283 -3.34 5.98 15.90
N THR A 284 -4.56 6.17 16.36
CA THR A 284 -5.58 5.13 16.26
C THR A 284 -6.08 5.06 14.82
N SER A 285 -5.97 3.89 14.18
CA SER A 285 -6.65 3.64 12.92
C SER A 285 -8.16 3.81 13.15
N VAL A 286 -8.81 4.63 12.33
CA VAL A 286 -10.26 4.70 12.29
C VAL A 286 -10.72 3.84 11.12
N ASP A 287 -11.62 2.88 11.41
CA ASP A 287 -12.15 1.98 10.39
C ASP A 287 -12.74 2.78 9.23
N GLY A 288 -12.41 2.36 8.01
CA GLY A 288 -12.87 3.04 6.79
C GLY A 288 -12.19 4.39 6.50
N CYS A 289 -11.09 4.73 7.17
CA CYS A 289 -10.35 5.96 6.94
C CYS A 289 -8.87 5.73 6.61
N ALA A 290 -8.33 6.52 5.68
CA ALA A 290 -6.92 6.47 5.30
C ALA A 290 -6.29 7.88 5.32
N PRO A 291 -5.01 8.03 5.70
CA PRO A 291 -4.32 9.32 5.66
C PRO A 291 -4.20 9.84 4.24
N VAL A 292 -4.52 11.12 4.03
CA VAL A 292 -4.35 11.84 2.75
C VAL A 292 -3.16 12.80 2.76
N GLU A 293 -2.56 13.02 3.92
CA GLU A 293 -1.32 13.77 4.09
C GLU A 293 -0.29 12.97 4.88
N ALA A 294 0.98 13.37 4.79
CA ALA A 294 2.01 12.82 5.66
C ALA A 294 1.75 13.21 7.11
N ILE A 295 2.09 12.32 8.04
CA ILE A 295 1.99 12.58 9.48
C ILE A 295 2.85 13.79 9.85
N GLY A 296 2.22 14.81 10.43
CA GLY A 296 2.91 15.91 11.09
C GLY A 296 3.04 15.66 12.60
N TRP A 297 3.97 16.37 13.23
CA TRP A 297 4.20 16.30 14.67
C TRP A 297 4.04 17.68 15.30
N TRP A 298 2.89 17.91 15.93
CA TRP A 298 2.50 19.21 16.49
C TRP A 298 3.09 19.41 17.88
N VAL A 299 3.89 20.45 18.04
CA VAL A 299 4.51 20.84 19.31
C VAL A 299 3.50 21.61 20.15
N THR A 300 3.21 21.10 21.34
CA THR A 300 2.27 21.69 22.30
C THR A 300 3.02 22.13 23.55
N GLY A 301 2.86 23.41 23.92
CA GLY A 301 3.36 23.92 25.19
C GLY A 301 2.41 23.62 26.34
N ARG A 302 2.96 23.18 27.46
CA ARG A 302 2.29 23.04 28.75
C ARG A 302 3.11 23.76 29.84
N PRO A 303 2.54 24.02 31.02
CA PRO A 303 3.25 24.73 32.10
C PRO A 303 4.59 24.10 32.50
N ASP A 304 4.74 22.79 32.31
CA ASP A 304 5.91 21.99 32.67
C ASP A 304 6.88 21.72 31.51
N GLY A 305 6.55 22.16 30.29
CA GLY A 305 7.45 22.13 29.13
C GLY A 305 6.76 21.82 27.80
N LEU A 306 7.53 21.33 26.85
CA LEU A 306 7.06 21.02 25.49
C LEU A 306 6.70 19.54 25.35
N TYR A 307 5.63 19.31 24.60
CA TYR A 307 5.07 18.00 24.27
C TYR A 307 4.87 17.92 22.76
N ILE A 308 4.66 16.71 22.26
CA ILE A 308 4.42 16.51 20.84
C ILE A 308 3.31 15.50 20.59
N THR A 309 2.47 15.78 19.60
CA THR A 309 1.39 14.89 19.18
C THR A 309 1.48 14.68 17.68
N GLU A 310 1.49 13.42 17.25
CA GLU A 310 1.37 13.11 15.83
C GLU A 310 -0.08 13.30 15.36
N LYS A 311 -0.28 13.90 14.19
CA LYS A 311 -1.60 14.01 13.57
C LYS A 311 -1.51 13.77 12.07
N ALA A 312 -2.61 13.34 11.47
CA ALA A 312 -2.76 13.27 10.03
C ALA A 312 -4.20 13.60 9.65
N LEU A 313 -4.39 14.35 8.57
CA LEU A 313 -5.67 14.41 7.89
C LEU A 313 -5.94 13.07 7.22
N ASN A 314 -7.05 12.45 7.59
CA ASN A 314 -7.55 11.22 7.03
C ASN A 314 -8.83 11.49 6.25
N ARG A 315 -9.00 10.79 5.14
CA ARG A 315 -10.26 10.70 4.40
C ARG A 315 -10.94 9.38 4.73
N CYS A 316 -12.17 9.47 5.20
CA CYS A 316 -13.06 8.37 5.49
C CYS A 316 -14.03 8.13 4.32
N GLY A 317 -14.66 6.95 4.31
CA GLY A 317 -15.66 6.57 3.31
C GLY A 317 -15.06 5.59 2.30
N ALA A 318 -15.35 5.82 1.01
CA ALA A 318 -14.89 4.92 -0.05
C ALA A 318 -13.35 4.86 -0.14
N PRO A 319 -12.72 3.69 0.01
CA PRO A 319 -11.27 3.55 -0.18
C PRO A 319 -10.88 3.94 -1.62
N LEU A 320 -9.61 4.27 -1.85
CA LEU A 320 -9.12 4.57 -3.20
C LEU A 320 -9.26 3.34 -4.12
N ALA A 321 -9.68 3.58 -5.36
CA ALA A 321 -9.81 2.53 -6.36
C ALA A 321 -8.49 1.77 -6.55
N PRO A 322 -8.52 0.42 -6.50
CA PRO A 322 -7.32 -0.36 -6.79
C PRO A 322 -6.92 -0.18 -8.26
N VAL A 323 -5.63 -0.26 -8.55
CA VAL A 323 -5.15 -0.34 -9.94
C VAL A 323 -5.52 -1.72 -10.48
N PRO A 324 -6.24 -1.84 -11.61
CA PRO A 324 -6.55 -3.13 -12.20
C PRO A 324 -5.26 -3.87 -12.58
N THR A 325 -5.28 -5.19 -12.46
CA THR A 325 -4.11 -5.99 -12.80
C THR A 325 -4.46 -7.14 -13.74
N GLU A 326 -3.66 -7.33 -14.78
CA GLU A 326 -3.65 -8.57 -15.56
C GLU A 326 -2.78 -9.61 -14.85
N ILE A 327 -3.18 -10.88 -14.89
CA ILE A 327 -2.39 -11.99 -14.35
C ILE A 327 -1.74 -12.72 -15.51
N TRP A 328 -0.41 -12.79 -15.49
CA TRP A 328 0.41 -13.39 -16.52
C TRP A 328 1.18 -14.58 -15.97
N GLU A 329 1.15 -15.72 -16.65
CA GLU A 329 2.07 -16.82 -16.43
C GLU A 329 3.43 -16.47 -17.03
N THR A 330 4.42 -16.31 -16.16
CA THR A 330 5.80 -16.01 -16.53
C THR A 330 6.67 -17.24 -16.32
N TYR A 331 7.73 -17.36 -17.11
CA TYR A 331 8.60 -18.54 -17.11
C TYR A 331 10.03 -18.19 -16.68
N GLY A 332 10.66 -19.14 -15.98
CA GLY A 332 12.06 -19.06 -15.52
C GLY A 332 12.92 -20.18 -16.10
N ASP A 333 13.86 -20.67 -15.30
CA ASP A 333 14.85 -21.66 -15.72
C ASP A 333 14.24 -23.03 -16.08
N ASP A 334 14.94 -23.74 -16.97
CA ASP A 334 14.67 -25.12 -17.34
C ASP A 334 15.40 -26.09 -16.41
N TYR A 335 14.66 -27.03 -15.83
CA TYR A 335 15.17 -28.08 -14.96
C TYR A 335 15.13 -29.42 -15.69
N PHE A 336 16.17 -30.22 -15.47
CA PHE A 336 16.25 -31.55 -16.06
C PHE A 336 15.16 -32.44 -15.46
N ILE A 337 14.47 -33.20 -16.32
CA ILE A 337 13.44 -34.14 -15.91
C ILE A 337 14.03 -35.53 -15.68
N VAL A 338 13.70 -36.11 -14.53
CA VAL A 338 13.87 -37.53 -14.24
C VAL A 338 12.50 -38.20 -14.27
N ASP A 339 12.24 -39.01 -15.28
CA ASP A 339 10.97 -39.75 -15.39
C ASP A 339 11.11 -41.12 -14.73
N CYS A 340 10.51 -41.29 -13.55
CA CYS A 340 10.46 -42.57 -12.86
C CYS A 340 9.14 -43.31 -13.15
N GLY A 341 8.07 -42.60 -13.53
CA GLY A 341 6.76 -43.18 -13.84
C GLY A 341 6.06 -43.90 -12.67
N HIS A 342 6.65 -43.83 -11.47
CA HIS A 342 6.12 -44.27 -10.18
C HIS A 342 6.84 -43.51 -9.06
N ASP A 343 6.33 -43.60 -7.82
CA ASP A 343 6.97 -43.02 -6.65
C ASP A 343 8.36 -43.63 -6.41
N TRP A 344 9.41 -42.86 -6.74
CA TRP A 344 10.81 -43.27 -6.64
C TRP A 344 11.26 -43.51 -5.20
N ARG A 345 10.54 -43.00 -4.19
CA ARG A 345 10.82 -43.23 -2.77
C ARG A 345 10.58 -44.69 -2.37
N ASN A 346 9.71 -45.38 -3.11
CA ASN A 346 9.45 -46.81 -2.96
C ASN A 346 10.33 -47.67 -3.90
N GLY A 347 11.15 -47.02 -4.74
CA GLY A 347 12.10 -47.67 -5.64
C GLY A 347 13.26 -48.29 -4.86
N ARG A 348 13.69 -49.49 -5.27
CA ARG A 348 14.83 -50.18 -4.64
C ARG A 348 16.14 -49.42 -4.93
N PRO A 349 17.01 -49.17 -3.94
CA PRO A 349 18.39 -48.73 -4.18
C PRO A 349 19.09 -49.71 -5.11
N ARG A 350 19.99 -49.20 -5.94
CA ARG A 350 20.59 -49.94 -7.06
C ARG A 350 21.42 -51.16 -6.64
N ASP A 351 21.87 -51.21 -5.38
CA ASP A 351 22.64 -52.35 -4.88
C ASP A 351 22.15 -52.86 -3.53
N LYS A 352 21.90 -54.17 -3.43
CA LYS A 352 21.44 -54.86 -2.20
C LYS A 352 22.58 -55.14 -1.20
N ALA A 353 23.81 -54.72 -1.51
CA ALA A 353 25.00 -55.13 -0.76
C ALA A 353 25.33 -54.26 0.45
N ASP A 354 24.88 -53.00 0.51
CA ASP A 354 25.25 -52.09 1.61
C ASP A 354 24.04 -51.61 2.41
N LYS A 355 23.87 -52.18 3.61
CA LYS A 355 22.81 -51.81 4.57
C LYS A 355 23.07 -50.47 5.30
N ASN A 356 24.08 -49.70 4.90
CA ASN A 356 24.57 -48.55 5.67
C ASN A 356 24.81 -47.26 4.86
N GLN A 357 24.18 -47.07 3.70
CA GLN A 357 24.20 -45.76 3.04
C GLN A 357 22.78 -45.31 2.70
N GLY A 358 22.30 -44.33 3.47
CA GLY A 358 21.30 -43.41 2.95
C GLY A 358 21.89 -42.67 1.74
N ASP A 359 21.03 -42.28 0.83
CA ASP A 359 21.33 -41.35 -0.28
C ASP A 359 21.91 -41.96 -1.58
N GLN A 360 21.66 -43.23 -1.94
CA GLN A 360 21.87 -43.66 -3.34
C GLN A 360 20.62 -43.41 -4.19
N ALA A 361 20.79 -42.77 -5.36
CA ALA A 361 19.69 -42.46 -6.27
C ALA A 361 19.11 -43.74 -6.94
N ALA A 362 17.80 -43.75 -7.19
CA ALA A 362 17.14 -44.84 -7.90
C ALA A 362 17.59 -44.94 -9.38
N GLU A 363 17.39 -46.09 -10.04
CA GLU A 363 17.81 -46.33 -11.42
C GLU A 363 17.29 -45.29 -12.43
N CYS A 364 16.10 -44.73 -12.21
CA CYS A 364 15.56 -43.68 -13.08
C CYS A 364 16.44 -42.42 -13.15
N PHE A 365 17.32 -42.18 -12.17
CA PHE A 365 18.23 -41.02 -12.14
C PHE A 365 19.46 -41.14 -13.04
N ASP A 366 19.69 -42.28 -13.71
CA ASP A 366 20.88 -42.49 -14.55
C ASP A 366 21.11 -41.39 -15.58
N ARG A 367 20.02 -40.94 -16.22
CA ARG A 367 20.07 -39.86 -17.22
C ARG A 367 20.47 -38.52 -16.61
N ALA A 368 20.17 -38.27 -15.34
CA ALA A 368 20.63 -37.09 -14.63
C ALA A 368 22.15 -37.14 -14.41
N GLY A 369 22.74 -38.31 -14.23
CA GLY A 369 24.20 -38.48 -14.16
C GLY A 369 24.90 -38.16 -15.48
N ASP A 370 24.35 -38.62 -16.60
CA ASP A 370 24.86 -38.26 -17.93
C ASP A 370 24.74 -36.76 -18.19
N TYR A 371 23.61 -36.17 -17.79
CA TYR A 371 23.40 -34.72 -17.85
C TYR A 371 24.43 -33.95 -17.02
N LEU A 372 24.66 -34.31 -15.75
CA LEU A 372 25.65 -33.68 -14.87
C LEU A 372 27.07 -33.72 -15.45
N ARG A 373 27.47 -34.88 -16.00
CA ARG A 373 28.77 -35.03 -16.68
C ARG A 373 28.86 -34.16 -17.93
N HIS A 374 27.79 -34.09 -18.72
CA HIS A 374 27.74 -33.28 -19.94
C HIS A 374 27.90 -31.79 -19.66
N ILE A 375 27.23 -31.27 -18.62
CA ILE A 375 27.32 -29.85 -18.23
C ILE A 375 28.52 -29.53 -17.33
N GLY A 376 29.34 -30.53 -16.99
CA GLY A 376 30.53 -30.37 -16.15
C GLY A 376 30.23 -29.95 -14.70
N ARG A 377 29.05 -30.32 -14.17
CA ARG A 377 28.65 -30.00 -12.78
C ARG A 377 28.56 -31.27 -11.93
N ASN A 378 28.85 -31.12 -10.64
CA ASN A 378 28.76 -32.23 -9.69
C ASN A 378 27.40 -32.30 -8.99
N ASN A 379 26.56 -31.27 -9.09
CA ASN A 379 25.20 -31.30 -8.57
C ASN A 379 24.24 -30.48 -9.44
N ALA A 380 22.96 -30.82 -9.39
CA ALA A 380 21.87 -30.09 -10.03
C ALA A 380 20.55 -30.35 -9.31
N ILE A 381 19.65 -29.37 -9.40
CA ILE A 381 18.24 -29.55 -9.03
C ILE A 381 17.53 -30.15 -10.25
N VAL A 382 16.75 -31.19 -10.03
CA VAL A 382 15.97 -31.89 -11.06
C VAL A 382 14.51 -32.00 -10.64
N VAL A 383 13.63 -32.10 -11.62
CA VAL A 383 12.20 -32.41 -11.40
C VAL A 383 11.98 -33.88 -11.67
N VAL A 384 11.43 -34.59 -10.68
CA VAL A 384 11.20 -36.03 -10.73
C VAL A 384 9.73 -36.28 -10.99
N LEU A 385 9.40 -36.90 -12.13
CA LEU A 385 8.04 -37.28 -12.47
C LEU A 385 7.72 -38.64 -11.86
N ASN A 386 6.73 -38.66 -10.96
CA ASN A 386 6.20 -39.88 -10.36
C ASN A 386 5.11 -40.51 -11.23
N GLU A 387 4.64 -39.78 -12.25
CA GLU A 387 3.65 -40.24 -13.22
C GLU A 387 4.05 -39.75 -14.62
N ARG A 388 3.49 -40.36 -15.67
CA ARG A 388 3.82 -39.98 -17.05
C ARG A 388 3.24 -38.60 -17.37
N ALA A 389 4.11 -37.67 -17.75
CA ALA A 389 3.72 -36.34 -18.24
C ALA A 389 3.91 -36.22 -19.76
N ARG A 390 3.22 -35.26 -20.36
CA ARG A 390 3.30 -34.83 -21.75
C ARG A 390 3.84 -33.40 -21.81
N VAL A 391 4.28 -32.99 -22.99
CA VAL A 391 4.61 -31.59 -23.26
C VAL A 391 3.34 -30.74 -23.06
N ASP A 392 3.54 -29.54 -22.51
CA ASP A 392 2.53 -28.55 -22.09
C ASP A 392 1.75 -28.92 -20.82
N ASP A 393 2.07 -30.03 -20.15
CA ASP A 393 1.48 -30.33 -18.85
C ASP A 393 2.04 -29.43 -17.74
N HIS A 394 1.16 -28.86 -16.92
CA HIS A 394 1.50 -28.10 -15.72
C HIS A 394 1.61 -29.03 -14.50
N LEU A 395 2.78 -29.02 -13.88
CA LEU A 395 3.09 -29.69 -12.62
C LEU A 395 2.95 -28.67 -11.48
N TYR A 396 1.97 -28.87 -10.60
CA TYR A 396 1.76 -28.03 -9.43
C TYR A 396 1.18 -28.84 -8.27
N SER A 397 1.13 -28.27 -7.07
CA SER A 397 0.62 -29.02 -5.91
C SER A 397 -0.85 -29.40 -6.12
N GLY A 398 -1.15 -30.70 -6.13
CA GLY A 398 -2.51 -31.21 -6.39
C GLY A 398 -2.86 -31.41 -7.87
N SER A 399 -1.91 -31.22 -8.81
CA SER A 399 -2.11 -31.62 -10.20
C SER A 399 -2.26 -33.14 -10.34
N TYR A 400 -2.87 -33.59 -11.44
CA TYR A 400 -3.03 -35.02 -11.73
C TYR A 400 -1.70 -35.75 -11.99
N ILE A 401 -0.63 -35.01 -12.30
CA ILE A 401 0.74 -35.55 -12.41
C ILE A 401 1.44 -35.28 -11.08
N SER A 402 1.73 -36.35 -10.34
CA SER A 402 2.57 -36.28 -9.16
C SER A 402 4.04 -36.04 -9.55
N TYR A 403 4.69 -35.09 -8.87
CA TYR A 403 6.10 -34.80 -9.05
C TYR A 403 6.78 -34.49 -7.72
N ASP A 404 8.10 -34.70 -7.68
CA ASP A 404 8.98 -34.21 -6.62
C ASP A 404 10.05 -33.29 -7.22
N VAL A 405 10.72 -32.52 -6.37
CA VAL A 405 11.97 -31.83 -6.70
C VAL A 405 13.09 -32.46 -5.90
N ALA A 406 14.21 -32.76 -6.54
CA ALA A 406 15.36 -33.39 -5.89
C ALA A 406 16.67 -32.67 -6.24
N GLU A 407 17.59 -32.65 -5.30
CA GLU A 407 18.99 -32.35 -5.57
C GLU A 407 19.73 -33.65 -5.88
N VAL A 408 20.34 -33.73 -7.06
CA VAL A 408 21.14 -34.87 -7.51
C VAL A 408 22.61 -34.48 -7.46
N THR A 409 23.43 -35.35 -6.87
CA THR A 409 24.89 -35.18 -6.73
C THR A 409 25.62 -36.34 -7.40
N LEU A 410 26.62 -36.02 -8.22
CA LEU A 410 27.58 -36.95 -8.78
C LEU A 410 28.77 -37.08 -7.82
N ASN A 411 28.88 -38.24 -7.19
CA ASN A 411 29.93 -38.54 -6.22
C ASN A 411 31.29 -38.77 -6.91
N LYS A 412 32.37 -38.72 -6.12
CA LYS A 412 33.75 -38.89 -6.62
C LYS A 412 33.99 -40.25 -7.27
N ASP A 413 33.30 -41.28 -6.81
CA ASP A 413 33.32 -42.64 -7.36
C ASP A 413 32.42 -42.82 -8.60
N ARG A 414 31.82 -41.73 -9.08
CA ARG A 414 30.85 -41.67 -10.19
C ARG A 414 29.47 -42.26 -9.89
N SER A 415 29.18 -42.62 -8.63
CA SER A 415 27.82 -42.95 -8.19
C SER A 415 26.95 -41.69 -8.09
N LEU A 416 25.62 -41.88 -8.06
CA LEU A 416 24.65 -40.79 -7.91
C LEU A 416 23.97 -40.84 -6.55
N SER A 417 23.86 -39.68 -5.93
CA SER A 417 23.04 -39.44 -4.75
C SER A 417 21.89 -38.51 -5.08
N ALA A 418 20.69 -38.78 -4.56
CA ALA A 418 19.52 -37.95 -4.77
C ALA A 418 18.82 -37.67 -3.44
N ARG A 419 18.57 -36.40 -3.17
CA ARG A 419 17.90 -35.94 -1.95
C ARG A 419 16.66 -35.13 -2.33
N ARG A 420 15.50 -35.53 -1.82
CA ARG A 420 14.25 -34.77 -2.02
C ARG A 420 14.35 -33.39 -1.35
N LEU A 421 13.82 -32.39 -2.02
CA LEU A 421 13.58 -31.06 -1.45
C LEU A 421 12.11 -31.00 -1.01
N ASP A 422 11.88 -31.04 0.30
CA ASP A 422 10.52 -30.99 0.87
C ASP A 422 9.83 -29.64 0.67
N SER A 423 10.61 -28.60 0.41
CA SER A 423 10.11 -27.32 -0.10
C SER A 423 11.05 -26.86 -1.21
N PHE A 424 10.45 -26.51 -2.34
CA PHE A 424 11.14 -25.86 -3.44
C PHE A 424 10.22 -24.79 -3.99
N ASP A 425 10.66 -23.53 -3.90
CA ASP A 425 10.02 -22.44 -4.59
C ASP A 425 10.91 -22.09 -5.79
N PRO A 426 10.38 -22.07 -7.02
CA PRO A 426 11.12 -21.63 -8.19
C PRO A 426 11.43 -20.12 -8.08
N SER A 427 12.41 -19.79 -7.25
CA SER A 427 12.95 -18.45 -7.06
C SER A 427 13.79 -18.11 -8.29
N GLY A 428 13.35 -17.11 -9.06
CA GLY A 428 13.96 -16.76 -10.35
C GLY A 428 12.97 -16.48 -11.46
N VAL A 429 11.68 -16.77 -11.27
CA VAL A 429 10.62 -16.30 -12.18
C VAL A 429 10.29 -14.84 -11.83
N TYR A 430 10.55 -13.93 -12.76
CA TYR A 430 10.26 -12.50 -12.59
C TYR A 430 9.78 -11.88 -13.89
N MET A 431 8.94 -10.86 -13.75
CA MET A 431 8.53 -9.98 -14.84
C MET A 431 8.62 -8.54 -14.34
N ASN A 432 9.16 -7.65 -15.18
CA ASN A 432 9.38 -6.25 -14.81
C ASN A 432 8.05 -5.55 -14.50
N ASN A 433 8.03 -4.72 -13.45
CA ASN A 433 6.87 -3.96 -12.99
C ASN A 433 5.65 -4.79 -12.57
N CYS A 434 5.83 -6.10 -12.33
CA CYS A 434 4.78 -6.99 -11.86
C CYS A 434 5.16 -7.57 -10.48
N THR A 435 4.15 -7.96 -9.70
CA THR A 435 4.32 -8.59 -8.39
C THR A 435 4.05 -10.10 -8.49
N GLN A 436 4.83 -10.90 -7.76
CA GLN A 436 4.58 -12.34 -7.67
C GLN A 436 3.28 -12.61 -6.92
N LEU A 437 2.41 -13.45 -7.47
CA LEU A 437 1.18 -13.86 -6.80
C LEU A 437 1.51 -14.93 -5.75
N ASN A 438 1.83 -14.49 -4.52
CA ASN A 438 2.28 -15.39 -3.45
C ASN A 438 1.15 -16.17 -2.78
N ASP A 439 -0.05 -15.58 -2.71
CA ASP A 439 -1.26 -16.16 -2.11
C ASP A 439 -2.25 -16.65 -3.18
N GLY A 440 -1.73 -17.04 -4.35
CA GLY A 440 -2.53 -17.58 -5.45
C GLY A 440 -3.01 -19.02 -5.22
N PRO A 441 -3.88 -19.55 -6.08
CA PRO A 441 -4.25 -20.96 -6.05
C PRO A 441 -3.01 -21.85 -6.33
N PRO A 442 -3.07 -23.17 -6.06
CA PRO A 442 -1.92 -24.06 -6.22
C PRO A 442 -1.29 -24.02 -7.63
N GLU A 443 -2.11 -23.86 -8.67
CA GLU A 443 -1.69 -23.69 -10.06
C GLU A 443 -0.98 -22.36 -10.35
N SER A 444 -0.87 -21.44 -9.40
CA SER A 444 -0.18 -20.16 -9.61
C SER A 444 1.34 -20.30 -9.73
N LYS A 445 1.89 -21.47 -9.43
CA LYS A 445 3.33 -21.75 -9.55
C LYS A 445 3.60 -23.24 -9.72
N GLY A 446 4.69 -23.54 -10.40
CA GLY A 446 5.13 -24.92 -10.59
C GLY A 446 6.09 -25.05 -11.74
N PHE A 447 5.93 -26.12 -12.50
CA PHE A 447 6.67 -26.36 -13.73
C PHE A 447 5.74 -26.65 -14.90
N VAL A 448 6.07 -26.21 -16.10
CA VAL A 448 5.43 -26.66 -17.33
C VAL A 448 6.41 -27.54 -18.09
N ILE A 449 5.94 -28.69 -18.58
CA ILE A 449 6.78 -29.57 -19.38
C ILE A 449 6.97 -28.94 -20.76
N VAL A 450 8.21 -28.59 -21.09
CA VAL A 450 8.53 -28.03 -22.41
C VAL A 450 9.44 -28.99 -23.17
N ARG A 451 9.45 -28.87 -24.50
CA ARG A 451 10.42 -29.58 -25.34
C ARG A 451 11.46 -28.60 -25.87
N SER A 452 12.72 -28.84 -25.55
CA SER A 452 13.84 -28.02 -26.03
C SER A 452 14.99 -28.93 -26.47
N MET A 453 15.57 -28.63 -27.63
CA MET A 453 16.66 -29.42 -28.25
C MET A 453 16.37 -30.93 -28.32
N GLY A 454 15.11 -31.31 -28.55
CA GLY A 454 14.68 -32.70 -28.69
C GLY A 454 14.40 -33.44 -27.37
N VAL A 455 14.73 -32.85 -26.22
CA VAL A 455 14.55 -33.41 -24.86
C VAL A 455 13.45 -32.66 -24.10
N SER A 456 12.74 -33.34 -23.20
CA SER A 456 11.75 -32.72 -22.32
C SER A 456 12.43 -32.11 -21.10
N TRP A 457 12.03 -30.88 -20.75
CA TRP A 457 12.50 -30.13 -19.59
C TRP A 457 11.31 -29.67 -18.76
N ALA A 458 11.53 -29.45 -17.47
CA ALA A 458 10.55 -28.84 -16.58
C ALA A 458 10.90 -27.36 -16.44
N ARG A 459 10.14 -26.49 -17.11
CA ARG A 459 10.35 -25.05 -17.05
C ARG A 459 9.62 -24.48 -15.86
N ALA A 460 10.32 -23.83 -14.95
CA ALA A 460 9.66 -23.15 -13.84
C ALA A 460 8.69 -22.08 -14.36
N TYR A 461 7.50 -22.00 -13.78
CA TYR A 461 6.56 -20.91 -14.05
C TYR A 461 5.97 -20.35 -12.77
N ARG A 462 5.51 -19.10 -12.85
CA ARG A 462 4.79 -18.41 -11.78
C ARG A 462 3.85 -17.36 -12.36
N TRP A 463 2.69 -17.21 -11.74
CA TRP A 463 1.75 -16.15 -12.06
C TRP A 463 2.22 -14.82 -11.45
N MET A 464 2.21 -13.79 -12.28
CA MET A 464 2.62 -12.42 -11.98
C MET A 464 1.42 -11.50 -12.16
N SER A 465 1.13 -10.67 -11.16
CA SER A 465 0.11 -9.62 -11.22
C SER A 465 0.76 -8.34 -11.74
N CYS A 466 0.28 -7.85 -12.88
CA CYS A 466 0.83 -6.69 -13.57
C CYS A 466 -0.19 -5.55 -13.60
N PRO A 467 0.14 -4.36 -13.10
CA PRO A 467 -0.77 -3.21 -13.16
C PRO A 467 -1.05 -2.81 -14.61
N VAL A 468 -2.31 -2.49 -14.88
CA VAL A 468 -2.78 -1.89 -16.14
C VAL A 468 -2.91 -0.39 -15.92
N TYR A 469 -2.13 0.39 -16.64
CA TYR A 469 -2.06 1.86 -16.55
C TYR A 469 -2.49 2.57 -17.80
#